data_AF-A0A7J7JCC1-F1
#
_entry.id   AF-A0A7J7JCC1-F1
#
_cell.length_a   1.000
_cell.length_b   1.000
_cell.length_c   1.000
_cell.angle_alpha   90.00
_cell.angle_beta   90.00
_cell.angle_gamma   90.00
#
_symmetry.space_group_name_H-M   'P 1'
#
loop_
_entity.id
_entity.type
_entity.pdbx_description
1 polymer ?
#
loop_
_entity_poly.entity_id
_entity_poly.type
_entity_poly.pdbx_seq_one_letter_code
_entity_poly.pdbx_strand_id
1 'polypeptide(L)'
;MRSHFIWQLLPQLVAVCTGFLLDTDSVRIFSDLEGRLSEQTTTMFGYSVSFLNDTLLVGAPKVNASRFDDIIEPGGVYSCSLSDSGSADGCSLLQIDDSPNNIATIDFDFDPIENKTRQWLGATLSTEPNSGFVLTCAPRYIYKSKKGNKVEPTGKCYYGSILKTGSQFTEVSPCKDEYKLSTRSTFCTH
;
A
#
# COMPACT_ATOMS: atom_id res chain seq x y z
N MET A 1 -37.17 -72.58 -6.25
CA MET A 1 -36.78 -71.88 -7.50
C MET A 1 -36.88 -70.38 -7.27
N ARG A 2 -35.77 -69.66 -7.55
CA ARG A 2 -35.61 -68.20 -7.71
C ARG A 2 -35.95 -67.33 -6.47
N SER A 3 -34.97 -66.89 -5.69
CA SER A 3 -33.98 -65.81 -5.96
C SER A 3 -34.64 -64.44 -6.08
N HIS A 4 -34.41 -63.53 -5.12
CA HIS A 4 -33.42 -62.45 -5.27
C HIS A 4 -33.41 -61.57 -4.01
N PHE A 5 -32.27 -61.61 -3.30
CA PHE A 5 -31.81 -60.59 -2.37
C PHE A 5 -31.73 -59.25 -3.11
N ILE A 6 -32.40 -58.21 -2.59
CA ILE A 6 -32.11 -56.83 -2.98
C ILE A 6 -31.75 -56.07 -1.70
N TRP A 7 -30.46 -56.03 -1.42
CA TRP A 7 -29.82 -55.06 -0.54
C TRP A 7 -29.97 -53.68 -1.19
N GLN A 8 -30.99 -52.92 -0.83
CA GLN A 8 -31.01 -51.49 -1.13
C GLN A 8 -30.14 -50.79 -0.10
N LEU A 9 -28.89 -50.55 -0.50
CA LEU A 9 -27.98 -49.60 0.13
C LEU A 9 -28.68 -48.24 0.21
N LEU A 10 -29.07 -47.84 1.42
CA LEU A 10 -29.41 -46.45 1.71
C LEU A 10 -28.15 -45.63 1.42
N PRO A 11 -28.13 -44.72 0.44
CA PRO A 11 -26.97 -43.85 0.29
C PRO A 11 -26.93 -43.00 1.55
N GLN A 12 -25.83 -43.10 2.29
CA GLN A 12 -25.54 -42.17 3.37
C GLN A 12 -25.71 -40.77 2.78
N LEU A 13 -26.65 -39.98 3.33
CA LEU A 13 -26.66 -38.55 3.14
C LEU A 13 -25.34 -38.01 3.69
N VAL A 14 -24.33 -37.98 2.83
CA VAL A 14 -23.20 -37.10 3.03
C VAL A 14 -23.76 -35.72 2.71
N ALA A 15 -24.31 -35.06 3.73
CA ALA A 15 -24.55 -33.64 3.66
C ALA A 15 -23.18 -33.01 3.46
N VAL A 16 -22.84 -32.69 2.21
CA VAL A 16 -21.72 -31.83 1.88
C VAL A 16 -22.10 -30.48 2.46
N CYS A 17 -21.71 -30.26 3.72
CA CYS A 17 -21.86 -28.98 4.37
C CYS A 17 -20.81 -28.07 3.74
N THR A 18 -21.13 -27.55 2.56
CA THR A 18 -20.39 -26.44 2.00
C THR A 18 -20.68 -25.25 2.93
N GLY A 19 -19.77 -24.94 3.83
CA GLY A 19 -19.74 -23.67 4.54
C GLY A 19 -18.96 -22.67 3.70
N PHE A 20 -19.66 -21.86 2.90
CA PHE A 20 -19.09 -20.91 1.93
C PHE A 20 -19.74 -19.53 2.08
N LEU A 21 -19.87 -19.02 3.30
CA LEU A 21 -20.61 -17.78 3.63
C LEU A 21 -20.07 -16.48 2.97
N LEU A 22 -19.19 -16.58 1.98
CA LEU A 22 -18.80 -15.48 1.09
C LEU A 22 -19.68 -15.50 -0.16
N ASP A 23 -20.37 -14.40 -0.42
CA ASP A 23 -21.10 -14.21 -1.68
C ASP A 23 -20.11 -14.04 -2.83
N THR A 24 -20.00 -15.07 -3.66
CA THR A 24 -19.19 -15.07 -4.88
C THR A 24 -19.97 -14.64 -6.12
N ASP A 25 -21.30 -14.53 -6.02
CA ASP A 25 -22.18 -14.19 -7.13
C ASP A 25 -22.29 -12.68 -7.31
N SER A 26 -22.19 -11.91 -6.22
CA SER A 26 -22.29 -10.44 -6.22
C SER A 26 -21.04 -9.71 -5.68
N VAL A 27 -19.87 -10.05 -6.22
CA VAL A 27 -18.59 -9.43 -5.83
C VAL A 27 -18.49 -7.97 -6.29
N ARG A 28 -17.96 -7.10 -5.42
CA ARG A 28 -17.54 -5.74 -5.79
C ARG A 28 -16.07 -5.71 -6.18
N ILE A 29 -15.79 -5.19 -7.38
CA ILE A 29 -14.44 -5.10 -7.94
C ILE A 29 -14.01 -3.63 -7.94
N PHE A 30 -12.86 -3.37 -7.34
CA PHE A 30 -12.18 -2.07 -7.38
C PHE A 30 -10.93 -2.18 -8.25
N SER A 31 -10.64 -1.10 -8.98
CA SER A 31 -9.51 -1.02 -9.90
C SER A 31 -9.13 0.44 -10.09
N ASP A 32 -7.85 0.72 -10.27
CA ASP A 32 -7.40 2.06 -10.64
C ASP A 32 -7.52 2.30 -12.15
N LEU A 33 -7.79 3.54 -12.53
CA LEU A 33 -7.93 3.92 -13.94
C LEU A 33 -6.60 3.84 -14.70
N GLU A 34 -5.49 4.19 -14.06
CA GLU A 34 -4.15 4.16 -14.67
C GLU A 34 -3.74 2.73 -15.05
N GLY A 35 -3.92 1.76 -14.15
CA GLY A 35 -3.71 0.35 -14.42
C GLY A 35 -4.69 -0.24 -15.45
N ARG A 36 -5.91 0.29 -15.56
CA ARG A 36 -6.89 -0.13 -16.59
C ARG A 36 -6.54 0.37 -17.99
N LEU A 37 -5.97 1.58 -18.08
CA LEU A 37 -5.67 2.22 -19.36
C LEU A 37 -4.28 1.88 -19.91
N SER A 38 -3.40 1.31 -19.08
CA SER A 38 -2.04 0.95 -19.49
C SER A 38 -1.88 -0.55 -19.74
N GLU A 39 -1.59 -0.94 -20.98
CA GLU A 39 -1.26 -2.32 -21.34
C GLU A 39 0.15 -2.76 -20.92
N GLN A 40 1.04 -1.80 -20.57
CA GLN A 40 2.47 -2.08 -20.31
C GLN A 40 2.94 -1.70 -18.91
N THR A 41 2.21 -0.86 -18.17
CA THR A 41 2.60 -0.44 -16.82
C THR A 41 1.53 -0.83 -15.80
N THR A 42 1.94 -1.66 -14.83
CA THR A 42 1.09 -1.98 -13.68
C THR A 42 1.40 -1.03 -12.53
N THR A 43 0.38 -0.38 -12.00
CA THR A 43 0.44 0.43 -10.76
C THR A 43 0.57 -0.43 -9.51
N MET A 44 0.34 -1.74 -9.66
CA MET A 44 0.23 -2.72 -8.57
C MET A 44 -0.88 -2.36 -7.58
N PHE A 45 -1.98 -1.77 -8.06
CA PHE A 45 -3.20 -1.59 -7.26
C PHE A 45 -3.63 -2.92 -6.64
N GLY A 46 -3.82 -2.94 -5.33
CA GLY A 46 -4.15 -4.15 -4.56
C GLY A 46 -2.93 -4.82 -3.93
N TYR A 47 -1.73 -4.25 -4.04
CA TYR A 47 -0.52 -4.81 -3.41
C TYR A 47 -0.65 -4.91 -1.89
N SER A 48 -1.30 -3.92 -1.27
CA SER A 48 -1.70 -3.98 0.14
C SER A 48 -3.14 -3.46 0.29
N VAL A 49 -3.88 -3.96 1.27
CA VAL A 49 -5.27 -3.56 1.52
C VAL A 49 -5.52 -3.43 3.01
N SER A 50 -6.37 -2.47 3.41
CA SER A 50 -6.88 -2.36 4.77
C SER A 50 -8.27 -1.73 4.78
N PHE A 51 -9.00 -1.93 5.88
CA PHE A 51 -10.31 -1.33 6.09
C PHE A 51 -10.25 -0.24 7.15
N LEU A 52 -11.02 0.83 6.92
CA LEU A 52 -11.24 1.89 7.89
C LEU A 52 -12.71 2.33 7.80
N ASN A 53 -13.54 1.84 8.71
CA ASN A 53 -15.00 1.99 8.66
C ASN A 53 -15.54 1.48 7.30
N ASP A 54 -16.35 2.28 6.60
CA ASP A 54 -16.91 1.96 5.27
C ASP A 54 -15.98 2.34 4.11
N THR A 55 -14.67 2.43 4.37
CA THR A 55 -13.66 2.75 3.37
C THR A 55 -12.66 1.61 3.22
N LEU A 56 -12.47 1.15 1.99
CA LEU A 56 -11.38 0.27 1.60
C LEU A 56 -10.17 1.11 1.19
N LEU A 57 -9.03 0.89 1.83
CA LEU A 57 -7.75 1.47 1.45
C LEU A 57 -6.95 0.48 0.63
N VAL A 58 -6.38 0.93 -0.47
CA VAL A 58 -5.66 0.08 -1.42
C VAL A 58 -4.32 0.69 -1.79
N GLY A 59 -3.24 -0.04 -1.52
CA GLY A 59 -1.89 0.35 -1.89
C GLY A 59 -1.59 0.06 -3.36
N ALA A 60 -0.93 1.01 -4.03
CA ALA A 60 -0.47 0.90 -5.41
C ALA A 60 1.00 1.37 -5.51
N PRO A 61 1.99 0.52 -5.18
CA PRO A 61 3.41 0.91 -5.06
C PRO A 61 4.07 1.48 -6.31
N LYS A 62 3.46 1.32 -7.48
CA LYS A 62 3.99 1.78 -8.76
C LYS A 62 3.12 2.85 -9.43
N VAL A 63 2.06 3.33 -8.79
CA VAL A 63 1.29 4.46 -9.32
C VAL A 63 2.15 5.72 -9.39
N ASN A 64 1.97 6.51 -10.44
CA ASN A 64 2.69 7.78 -10.57
C ASN A 64 1.97 8.93 -9.85
N ALA A 65 2.01 8.92 -8.51
CA ALA A 65 1.30 9.89 -7.65
C ALA A 65 1.99 11.27 -7.53
N SER A 66 3.16 11.48 -8.13
CA SER A 66 3.92 12.72 -7.98
C SER A 66 3.43 13.80 -8.95
N ARG A 67 3.41 15.05 -8.49
CA ARG A 67 3.30 16.23 -9.37
C ARG A 67 4.65 16.71 -9.93
N PHE A 68 5.76 16.17 -9.41
CA PHE A 68 7.12 16.51 -9.82
C PHE A 68 7.62 15.49 -10.85
N ASP A 69 8.03 15.97 -12.02
CA ASP A 69 8.44 15.14 -13.16
C ASP A 69 9.70 14.30 -12.90
N ASP A 70 10.55 14.70 -11.95
CA ASP A 70 11.78 13.99 -11.57
C ASP A 70 11.55 12.84 -10.59
N ILE A 71 10.31 12.67 -10.09
CA ILE A 71 9.94 11.62 -9.15
C ILE A 71 9.00 10.64 -9.85
N ILE A 72 9.57 9.52 -10.29
CA ILE A 72 8.89 8.53 -11.13
C ILE A 72 8.33 7.40 -10.27
N GLU A 73 7.05 7.07 -10.45
CA GLU A 73 6.38 5.93 -9.78
C GLU A 73 6.65 5.91 -8.25
N PRO A 74 6.43 7.02 -7.50
CA PRO A 74 6.68 7.03 -6.06
C PRO A 74 5.80 6.01 -5.31
N GLY A 75 4.68 5.59 -5.90
CA GLY A 75 3.65 4.80 -5.26
C GLY A 75 2.63 5.68 -4.53
N GLY A 76 1.56 5.07 -4.05
CA GLY A 76 0.46 5.78 -3.40
C GLY A 76 -0.58 4.84 -2.81
N VAL A 77 -1.62 5.44 -2.24
CA VAL A 77 -2.74 4.73 -1.59
C VAL A 77 -4.04 5.33 -2.09
N TYR A 78 -4.94 4.49 -2.55
CA TYR A 78 -6.31 4.84 -2.90
C TYR A 78 -7.25 4.64 -1.72
N SER A 79 -8.27 5.48 -1.63
CA SER A 79 -9.40 5.39 -0.72
C SER A 79 -10.67 5.13 -1.52
N CYS A 80 -11.28 3.97 -1.32
CA CYS A 80 -12.45 3.50 -2.05
C CYS A 80 -13.65 3.41 -1.12
N SER A 81 -14.73 4.14 -1.44
CA SER A 81 -15.98 4.11 -0.67
C SER A 81 -16.70 2.77 -0.85
N LEU A 82 -17.10 2.13 0.25
CA LEU A 82 -17.96 0.94 0.23
C LEU A 82 -19.45 1.31 0.25
N SER A 83 -19.79 2.57 0.51
CA SER A 83 -21.19 3.02 0.56
C SER A 83 -21.75 3.42 -0.81
N ASP A 84 -20.88 3.67 -1.79
CA ASP A 84 -21.28 4.07 -3.14
C ASP A 84 -21.72 2.85 -3.96
N SER A 85 -23.02 2.72 -4.17
CA SER A 85 -23.68 1.55 -4.76
C SER A 85 -23.59 1.46 -6.29
N GLY A 86 -22.66 2.14 -6.97
CA GLY A 86 -22.80 2.32 -8.42
C GLY A 86 -21.60 2.66 -9.30
N SER A 87 -20.38 2.90 -8.80
CA SER A 87 -19.24 3.10 -9.69
C SER A 87 -17.98 2.39 -9.21
N ALA A 88 -17.41 1.57 -10.10
CA ALA A 88 -16.04 1.05 -9.98
C ALA A 88 -14.97 2.18 -10.00
N ASP A 89 -15.41 3.45 -10.12
CA ASP A 89 -14.62 4.68 -10.09
C ASP A 89 -14.59 5.34 -8.70
N GLY A 90 -15.13 4.70 -7.65
CA GLY A 90 -15.24 5.23 -6.28
C GLY A 90 -13.93 5.33 -5.49
N CYS A 91 -12.77 5.19 -6.13
CA CYS A 91 -11.45 5.24 -5.51
C CYS A 91 -10.76 6.59 -5.80
N SER A 92 -10.35 7.31 -4.77
CA SER A 92 -9.56 8.55 -4.89
C SER A 92 -8.15 8.36 -4.33
N LEU A 93 -7.15 8.94 -4.99
CA LEU A 93 -5.77 8.88 -4.53
C LEU A 93 -5.59 9.81 -3.32
N LEU A 94 -5.00 9.29 -2.24
CA LEU A 94 -4.67 10.07 -1.05
C LEU A 94 -3.39 10.87 -1.26
N GLN A 95 -3.43 12.17 -0.94
CA GLN A 95 -2.25 13.03 -0.92
C GLN A 95 -1.44 12.77 0.37
N ILE A 96 -0.60 11.73 0.34
CA ILE A 96 0.25 11.34 1.47
C ILE A 96 1.51 12.20 1.56
N ASP A 97 2.19 12.38 0.42
CA ASP A 97 3.38 13.19 0.31
C ASP A 97 3.37 13.93 -1.03
N ASP A 98 3.54 15.25 -0.94
CA ASP A 98 3.50 16.17 -2.07
C ASP A 98 4.71 17.11 -2.03
N SER A 99 5.81 16.64 -1.44
CA SER A 99 7.08 17.37 -1.38
C SER A 99 8.09 16.84 -2.41
N PRO A 100 8.99 17.70 -2.92
CA PRO A 100 10.07 17.25 -3.81
C PRO A 100 11.10 16.39 -3.06
N ASN A 101 12.10 15.87 -3.77
CA ASN A 101 13.27 15.30 -3.12
C ASN A 101 13.99 16.37 -2.29
N ASN A 102 14.32 16.06 -1.04
CA ASN A 102 15.08 16.96 -0.18
C ASN A 102 16.52 17.11 -0.70
N ILE A 103 17.04 18.33 -0.61
CA ILE A 103 18.43 18.68 -0.92
C ILE A 103 19.17 19.14 0.34
N ALA A 104 20.47 18.90 0.41
CA ALA A 104 21.32 19.44 1.47
C ALA A 104 22.67 19.90 0.91
N THR A 105 23.29 20.85 1.58
CA THR A 105 24.66 21.24 1.30
C THR A 105 25.61 20.22 1.94
N ILE A 106 26.38 19.51 1.12
CA ILE A 106 27.41 18.55 1.55
C ILE A 106 28.70 18.96 0.84
N ASP A 107 29.78 19.20 1.60
CA ASP A 107 31.10 19.57 1.05
C ASP A 107 31.04 20.70 -0.02
N PHE A 108 30.21 21.72 0.23
CA PHE A 108 29.96 22.90 -0.64
C PHE A 108 29.09 22.66 -1.88
N ASP A 109 28.65 21.44 -2.14
CA ASP A 109 27.73 21.10 -3.23
C ASP A 109 26.28 20.93 -2.74
N PHE A 110 25.31 21.24 -3.59
CA PHE A 110 23.89 20.99 -3.33
C PHE A 110 23.53 19.57 -3.82
N ASP A 111 23.49 18.64 -2.88
CA ASP A 111 23.23 17.24 -3.15
C ASP A 111 21.77 16.85 -2.84
N PRO A 112 21.10 16.09 -3.72
CA PRO A 112 19.87 15.41 -3.34
C PRO A 112 20.18 14.37 -2.27
N ILE A 113 19.53 14.50 -1.12
CA ILE A 113 19.70 13.59 0.03
C ILE A 113 18.61 12.54 0.12
N GLU A 114 17.65 12.62 -0.77
CA GLU A 114 16.44 11.82 -0.77
C GLU A 114 16.13 11.38 -2.19
N ASN A 115 15.73 10.12 -2.34
CA ASN A 115 15.26 9.59 -3.61
C ASN A 115 13.92 8.88 -3.40
N LYS A 116 12.85 9.54 -3.86
CA LYS A 116 11.48 9.05 -3.83
C LYS A 116 11.07 8.25 -5.07
N THR A 117 11.91 8.22 -6.12
CA THR A 117 11.61 7.48 -7.34
C THR A 117 11.55 5.98 -7.06
N ARG A 118 10.43 5.32 -7.41
CA ARG A 118 10.18 3.88 -7.16
C ARG A 118 10.42 3.47 -5.70
N GLN A 119 10.10 4.38 -4.77
CA GLN A 119 10.23 4.12 -3.32
C GLN A 119 9.20 3.13 -2.78
N TRP A 120 8.18 2.79 -3.58
CA TRP A 120 7.13 1.83 -3.25
C TRP A 120 6.20 2.29 -2.12
N LEU A 121 5.82 3.58 -2.11
CA LEU A 121 4.82 4.07 -1.18
C LEU A 121 3.49 3.31 -1.36
N GLY A 122 2.89 2.87 -0.27
CA GLY A 122 1.71 1.99 -0.32
C GLY A 122 2.03 0.49 -0.41
N ALA A 123 3.30 0.08 -0.29
CA ALA A 123 3.64 -1.34 -0.22
C ALA A 123 3.17 -2.01 1.08
N THR A 124 2.99 -1.22 2.14
CA THR A 124 2.37 -1.68 3.39
C THR A 124 1.32 -0.69 3.82
N LEU A 125 0.23 -1.20 4.39
CA LEU A 125 -0.88 -0.41 4.89
C LEU A 125 -1.34 -0.98 6.22
N SER A 126 -1.59 -0.10 7.17
CA SER A 126 -2.21 -0.43 8.44
C SER A 126 -3.14 0.69 8.85
N THR A 127 -4.25 0.35 9.47
CA THR A 127 -5.25 1.30 9.94
C THR A 127 -5.44 1.12 11.43
N GLU A 128 -5.70 2.22 12.12
CA GLU A 128 -6.09 2.18 13.52
C GLU A 128 -7.64 2.20 13.59
N PRO A 129 -8.26 1.16 14.18
CA PRO A 129 -9.71 1.07 14.28
C PRO A 129 -10.31 2.29 15.00
N ASN A 130 -11.42 2.81 14.48
CA ASN A 130 -12.21 3.90 15.07
C ASN A 130 -11.51 5.27 15.23
N SER A 131 -10.24 5.42 14.84
CA SER A 131 -9.51 6.70 14.97
C SER A 131 -9.45 7.50 13.66
N GLY A 132 -9.63 6.81 12.53
CA GLY A 132 -9.45 7.41 11.20
C GLY A 132 -8.00 7.49 10.74
N PHE A 133 -7.05 6.94 11.52
CA PHE A 133 -5.62 7.01 11.22
C PHE A 133 -5.14 5.83 10.38
N VAL A 134 -4.18 6.13 9.52
CA VAL A 134 -3.57 5.23 8.57
C VAL A 134 -2.05 5.37 8.68
N LEU A 135 -1.35 4.23 8.67
CA LEU A 135 0.09 4.13 8.47
C LEU A 135 0.34 3.47 7.12
N THR A 136 1.18 4.09 6.30
CA THR A 136 1.64 3.53 5.02
C THR A 136 3.13 3.73 4.88
N CYS A 137 3.82 2.79 4.24
CA CYS A 137 5.28 2.87 4.10
C CYS A 137 5.76 2.65 2.66
N ALA A 138 6.91 3.27 2.40
CA ALA A 138 7.76 3.17 1.23
C ALA A 138 9.05 2.41 1.61
N PRO A 139 9.09 1.07 1.51
CA PRO A 139 10.21 0.27 1.98
C PRO A 139 11.48 0.44 1.14
N ARG A 140 11.37 0.94 -0.10
CA ARG A 140 12.49 1.19 -1.01
C ARG A 140 12.96 2.65 -0.99
N TYR A 141 12.46 3.45 -0.06
CA TYR A 141 12.92 4.80 0.17
C TYR A 141 14.42 4.83 0.46
N ILE A 142 15.17 5.64 -0.31
CA ILE A 142 16.62 5.78 -0.20
C ILE A 142 16.96 7.15 0.38
N TYR A 143 17.90 7.13 1.32
CA TYR A 143 18.42 8.32 1.99
C TYR A 143 19.95 8.39 1.91
N LYS A 144 20.47 9.58 1.59
CA LYS A 144 21.90 9.91 1.69
C LYS A 144 22.14 10.69 2.99
N SER A 145 23.02 10.19 3.84
CA SER A 145 23.38 10.84 5.10
C SER A 145 24.06 12.19 4.86
N LYS A 146 23.79 13.18 5.71
CA LYS A 146 24.48 14.49 5.67
C LYS A 146 25.83 14.44 6.39
N LYS A 147 25.97 13.53 7.35
CA LYS A 147 27.19 13.39 8.18
C LYS A 147 28.16 12.33 7.66
N GLY A 148 27.76 11.55 6.65
CA GLY A 148 28.62 10.61 5.97
C GLY A 148 28.15 10.39 4.53
N ASN A 149 29.06 10.07 3.62
CA ASN A 149 28.74 9.86 2.20
C ASN A 149 28.08 8.50 1.92
N LYS A 150 27.22 8.01 2.83
CA LYS A 150 26.49 6.74 2.69
C LYS A 150 25.09 6.97 2.15
N VAL A 151 24.67 6.05 1.28
CA VAL A 151 23.34 5.97 0.68
C VAL A 151 22.73 4.64 1.08
N GLU A 152 21.63 4.68 1.85
CA GLU A 152 21.01 3.46 2.39
C GLU A 152 19.48 3.45 2.18
N PRO A 153 18.89 2.27 1.90
CA PRO A 153 17.45 2.09 1.86
C PRO A 153 16.90 2.08 3.30
N THR A 154 16.65 3.27 3.85
CA THR A 154 16.20 3.43 5.24
C THR A 154 14.72 3.11 5.42
N GLY A 155 13.95 3.10 4.33
CA GLY A 155 12.50 3.07 4.41
C GLY A 155 11.94 4.38 4.96
N LYS A 156 10.70 4.69 4.60
CA LYS A 156 9.98 5.84 5.13
C LYS A 156 8.51 5.47 5.30
N CYS A 157 7.91 5.89 6.40
CA CYS A 157 6.49 5.72 6.64
C CYS A 157 5.80 7.07 6.83
N TYR A 158 4.49 7.06 6.67
CA TYR A 158 3.63 8.21 6.82
C TYR A 158 2.43 7.82 7.68
N TYR A 159 2.17 8.57 8.74
CA TYR A 159 1.05 8.36 9.66
C TYR A 159 0.15 9.59 9.66
N GLY A 160 -1.14 9.40 9.41
CA GLY A 160 -2.08 10.52 9.29
C GLY A 160 -3.54 10.09 9.33
N SER A 161 -4.43 11.05 9.61
CA SER A 161 -5.88 10.81 9.57
C SER A 161 -6.41 11.07 8.16
N ILE A 162 -7.37 10.27 7.69
CA ILE A 162 -8.08 10.53 6.42
C ILE A 162 -9.49 11.08 6.63
N LEU A 163 -9.96 11.19 7.88
CA LEU A 163 -11.30 11.65 8.20
C LEU A 163 -11.42 13.17 8.33
N LYS A 164 -10.30 13.89 8.53
CA LYS A 164 -10.31 15.36 8.63
C LYS A 164 -9.86 15.97 7.31
N THR A 165 -10.64 16.91 6.79
CA THR A 165 -10.29 17.68 5.61
C THR A 165 -8.98 18.45 5.84
N GLY A 166 -8.02 18.33 4.93
CA GLY A 166 -6.71 18.98 5.06
C GLY A 166 -5.73 18.30 6.02
N SER A 167 -5.99 17.05 6.42
CA SER A 167 -5.04 16.26 7.22
C SER A 167 -3.71 16.12 6.50
N GLN A 168 -2.62 16.46 7.20
CA GLN A 168 -1.28 16.17 6.73
C GLN A 168 -0.79 14.87 7.34
N PHE A 169 -0.17 14.03 6.50
CA PHE A 169 0.55 12.87 6.98
C PHE A 169 1.89 13.30 7.58
N THR A 170 2.23 12.73 8.73
CA THR A 170 3.51 12.95 9.40
C THR A 170 4.49 11.86 9.00
N GLU A 171 5.72 12.25 8.65
CA GLU A 171 6.81 11.31 8.38
C GLU A 171 7.21 10.54 9.64
N VAL A 172 7.37 9.22 9.49
CA VAL A 172 7.90 8.30 10.50
C VAL A 172 9.06 7.52 9.87
N SER A 173 10.29 7.87 10.23
CA SER A 173 11.52 7.29 9.65
C SER A 173 12.51 6.87 10.74
N PRO A 174 12.22 5.83 11.53
CA PRO A 174 13.06 5.43 12.67
C PRO A 174 14.46 4.96 12.26
N CYS A 175 14.62 4.48 11.02
CA CYS A 175 15.89 4.03 10.47
C CYS A 175 16.71 5.16 9.80
N LYS A 176 16.17 6.39 9.72
CA LYS A 176 16.90 7.58 9.26
C LYS A 176 17.70 8.19 10.43
N ASP A 177 18.72 7.47 10.89
CA ASP A 177 19.60 7.89 11.99
C ASP A 177 20.99 8.29 11.47
N GLU A 178 21.28 9.59 11.43
CA GLU A 178 22.55 10.17 10.94
C GLU A 178 23.78 9.68 11.71
N TYR A 179 23.65 9.37 13.01
CA TYR A 179 24.77 8.88 13.80
C TYR A 179 25.11 7.43 13.41
N LYS A 180 24.09 6.58 13.24
CA LYS A 180 24.30 5.20 12.77
C LYS A 180 24.82 5.17 11.34
N LEU A 181 24.23 5.99 10.46
CA LEU A 181 24.64 6.09 9.05
C LEU A 181 26.08 6.60 8.88
N SER A 182 26.57 7.46 9.77
CA SER A 182 27.98 7.88 9.73
C SER A 182 28.96 6.79 10.23
N THR A 183 28.54 5.91 11.14
CA THR A 183 29.47 5.02 11.88
C THR A 183 29.45 3.55 11.45
N ARG A 184 28.31 3.01 10.97
CA ARG A 184 28.17 1.61 10.47
C ARG A 184 27.26 1.56 9.26
N SER A 185 27.33 0.51 8.45
CA SER A 185 26.31 0.25 7.43
C SER A 185 25.41 -0.84 7.96
N THR A 186 24.16 -0.46 8.18
CA THR A 186 23.15 -1.36 8.72
C THR A 186 21.89 -0.99 7.97
N PHE A 187 21.58 -1.76 6.93
CA PHE A 187 20.21 -1.88 6.45
C PHE A 187 19.27 -1.90 7.66
N CYS A 188 18.10 -1.29 7.56
CA CYS A 188 17.11 -1.25 8.64
C CYS A 188 16.85 -2.67 9.16
N THR A 189 17.58 -3.05 10.22
CA THR A 189 17.64 -4.37 10.83
C THR A 189 17.59 -4.12 12.32
N HIS A 190 16.62 -4.75 12.97
CA HIS A 190 16.38 -4.64 14.40
C HIS A 190 17.52 -5.28 15.21
#